data_AF-A0A0P9MW86-F1
#
_entry.id   AF-A0A0P9MW86-F1
#
_cell.length_a   1.000
_cell.length_b   1.000
_cell.length_c   1.000
_cell.angle_alpha   90.00
_cell.angle_beta   90.00
_cell.angle_gamma   90.00
#
_symmetry.space_group_name_H-M   'P 1'
#
loop_
_entity.id
_entity.type
_entity.pdbx_description
1 polymer ?
#
loop_
_entity_poly.entity_id
_entity_poly.type
_entity_poly.pdbx_seq_one_letter_code
_entity_poly.pdbx_strand_id
1 'polypeptide(L)' 'MGLMVESHLNWGCQAIPKDLSELQYGVSITDACIDWESTEKTLRSMHAKLKTVLPARKRK' A
#
# COMPACT_ATOMS: atom_id res chain seq x y z
N MET A 1 15.82 -10.12 -0.19
CA MET A 1 15.36 -8.72 -0.27
C MET A 1 13.88 -8.75 -0.51
N GLY A 2 13.15 -8.00 0.30
CA GLY A 2 11.72 -7.77 0.15
C GLY A 2 11.45 -6.29 0.38
N LEU A 3 10.24 -5.87 0.07
CA LEU A 3 9.75 -4.52 0.35
C LEU A 3 8.43 -4.63 1.10
N MET A 4 8.15 -3.59 1.87
CA MET A 4 6.90 -3.41 2.60
C MET A 4 6.27 -2.11 2.12
N VAL A 5 4.95 -2.11 1.97
CA VAL A 5 4.16 -0.95 1.54
C VAL A 5 3.00 -0.78 2.50
N GLU A 6 2.79 0.43 2.99
CA GLU A 6 1.63 0.80 3.80
C GLU A 6 0.49 1.24 2.88
N SER A 7 -0.59 0.45 2.88
CA SER A 7 -1.76 0.64 2.03
C SER A 7 -3.04 0.50 2.83
N HIS A 8 -4.05 1.27 2.48
CA HIS A 8 -5.40 1.15 3.01
C HIS A 8 -6.43 1.36 1.89
N LEU A 9 -7.72 1.36 2.21
CA LEU A 9 -8.75 1.50 1.18
C LEU A 9 -8.71 2.90 0.56
N ASN A 10 -8.61 3.92 1.42
CA ASN A 10 -8.57 5.33 1.06
C ASN A 10 -7.20 5.93 1.39
N TRP A 11 -6.87 7.00 0.68
CA TRP A 11 -5.58 7.65 0.74
C TRP A 11 -5.36 8.42 2.06
N GLY A 12 -4.11 8.47 2.52
CA GLY A 12 -3.67 9.35 3.59
C GLY A 12 -3.92 8.79 4.98
N CYS A 13 -4.10 9.70 5.94
CA CYS A 13 -4.44 9.39 7.33
C CYS A 13 -5.39 10.44 7.93
N GLN A 14 -5.95 10.10 9.08
CA GLN A 14 -6.84 10.94 9.87
C GLN A 14 -6.43 10.91 11.35
N ALA A 15 -6.67 12.00 12.08
CA ALA A 15 -6.56 11.99 13.54
C ALA A 15 -7.77 11.27 14.16
N ILE A 16 -7.63 10.79 15.40
CA ILE A 16 -8.76 10.22 16.14
C ILE A 16 -9.67 11.36 16.61
N PRO A 17 -10.92 11.47 16.10
CA PRO A 17 -11.87 12.49 16.52
C PRO A 17 -12.39 12.22 17.95
N LYS A 18 -13.02 13.23 18.56
CA LYS A 18 -13.67 13.06 19.87
C LYS A 18 -14.90 12.15 19.79
N ASP A 19 -15.66 12.26 18.70
CA ASP A 19 -16.75 11.35 18.38
C ASP A 19 -16.25 10.32 17.37
N LEU A 20 -16.14 9.06 17.79
CA LEU A 20 -15.62 7.98 16.95
C LEU A 20 -16.52 7.65 15.75
N SER A 21 -17.78 8.11 15.74
CA SER A 21 -18.66 7.96 14.58
C SER A 21 -18.23 8.83 13.39
N GLU A 22 -17.39 9.83 13.62
CA GLU A 22 -16.81 10.70 12.57
C GLU A 22 -15.60 10.06 11.87
N LEU A 23 -15.16 8.86 12.29
CA LEU A 23 -14.07 8.17 11.63
C LEU A 23 -14.43 7.83 10.18
N GLN A 24 -13.57 8.27 9.27
CA GLN A 24 -13.69 7.94 7.86
C GLN A 24 -13.29 6.48 7.67
N TYR A 25 -14.22 5.67 7.19
CA TYR A 25 -13.96 4.27 6.92
C TYR A 25 -12.83 4.12 5.89
N GLY A 26 -11.89 3.21 6.17
CA GLY A 26 -10.81 2.90 5.23
C GLY A 26 -9.69 3.95 5.14
N VAL A 27 -9.63 4.94 6.05
CA VAL A 27 -8.52 5.91 6.17
C VAL A 27 -7.68 5.58 7.40
N SER A 28 -6.34 5.54 7.27
CA SER A 28 -5.43 5.19 8.36
C SER A 28 -5.51 6.18 9.53
N ILE A 29 -5.37 5.72 10.78
CA ILE A 29 -5.32 6.59 11.97
C ILE A 29 -3.89 6.84 12.49
N THR A 30 -2.90 6.26 11.81
CA THR A 30 -1.47 6.39 12.14
C THR A 30 -0.76 7.08 10.98
N ASP A 31 0.08 6.36 10.25
CA ASP A 31 0.83 6.85 9.11
C ASP A 31 -0.04 6.88 7.85
N ALA A 32 0.32 7.78 6.92
CA ALA A 32 -0.39 7.96 5.67
C ALA A 32 -0.20 6.76 4.74
N CYS A 33 -1.30 6.12 4.35
CA CYS A 33 -1.29 4.98 3.44
C CYS A 33 -1.63 5.40 2.00
N ILE A 34 -1.14 4.63 1.02
CA ILE A 34 -1.68 4.71 -0.34
C ILE A 34 -3.07 4.05 -0.40
N ASP A 35 -3.91 4.49 -1.32
CA ASP A 35 -5.25 3.94 -1.53
C ASP A 35 -5.24 2.62 -2.32
N TRP A 36 -6.41 2.01 -2.46
CA TRP A 36 -6.55 0.72 -3.15
C TRP A 36 -6.15 0.78 -4.63
N GLU A 37 -6.54 1.83 -5.36
CA GLU A 37 -6.19 1.98 -6.78
C GLU A 37 -4.66 2.06 -6.95
N SER A 38 -4.00 2.86 -6.12
CA SER A 38 -2.54 2.98 -6.14
C SER A 38 -1.85 1.68 -5.72
N THR A 39 -2.43 0.95 -4.76
CA THR A 39 -1.92 -0.35 -4.32
C THR A 39 -1.94 -1.36 -5.47
N GLU A 40 -3.10 -1.50 -6.14
CA GLU A 40 -3.25 -2.40 -7.28
C GLU A 40 -2.27 -2.04 -8.39
N LYS A 41 -2.20 -0.75 -8.76
CA LYS A 41 -1.28 -0.25 -9.79
C LYS A 41 0.18 -0.55 -9.43
N THR A 42 0.56 -0.33 -8.17
CA THR A 42 1.93 -0.56 -7.69
C THR A 42 2.31 -2.03 -7.79
N LEU A 43 1.45 -2.94 -7.29
CA LEU A 43 1.70 -4.37 -7.32
C LEU A 43 1.76 -4.92 -8.75
N ARG A 44 0.85 -4.50 -9.63
CA ARG A 44 0.84 -4.90 -11.04
C ARG A 44 2.06 -4.37 -11.80
N SER A 45 2.44 -3.12 -11.56
CA SER A 45 3.65 -2.51 -12.15
C SER A 45 4.92 -3.23 -11.69
N MET A 46 5.01 -3.55 -10.40
CA MET A 46 6.11 -4.32 -9.84
C MET A 46 6.18 -5.72 -10.47
N HIS A 47 5.05 -6.42 -10.58
CA HIS A 47 5.00 -7.72 -11.27
C HIS A 47 5.50 -7.61 -12.71
N ALA A 48 5.00 -6.64 -13.49
CA ALA A 48 5.39 -6.45 -14.88
C ALA A 48 6.90 -6.24 -15.04
N LYS A 49 7.51 -5.44 -14.15
CA LYS A 49 8.96 -5.17 -14.17
C LYS A 49 9.80 -6.36 -13.71
N LEU A 50 9.33 -7.12 -12.73
CA LEU A 50 10.10 -8.19 -12.11
C LEU A 50 9.93 -9.55 -12.81
N LYS A 51 8.87 -9.74 -13.60
CA LYS A 51 8.52 -11.01 -14.26
C LYS A 51 9.68 -11.62 -15.06
N THR A 52 10.45 -10.80 -15.77
CA THR A 52 11.59 -11.27 -16.60
C THR A 52 12.92 -11.29 -15.83
N VAL A 53 13.05 -10.43 -14.82
CA VAL A 53 14.29 -10.24 -14.07
C VAL A 53 14.49 -11.32 -13.01
N LEU A 54 13.42 -11.70 -12.29
CA LEU A 54 13.50 -12.65 -11.18
C LEU A 54 13.97 -14.05 -11.60
N PRO A 55 13.52 -14.65 -12.73
CA PRO A 55 14.00 -15.95 -13.18
C PRO A 55 15.50 -15.98 -13.51
N ALA A 56 16.04 -14.87 -14.02
CA ALA A 56 17.47 -14.75 -14.34
C ALA A 56 18.35 -14.48 -13.10
N ARG A 57 17.74 -14.30 -11.92
CA ARG A 57 18.46 -13.96 -10.69
C ARG A 57 19.20 -15.19 -10.18
N LYS A 58 20.54 -15.17 -10.26
CA LYS A 58 21.39 -16.20 -9.65
C LYS A 58 21.11 -16.27 -8.15
N ARG A 59 20.60 -17.42 -7.69
CA ARG A 59 20.49 -17.72 -6.26
C ARG A 59 21.90 -18.07 -5.77
N LYS A 60 22.44 -17.24 -4.88
CA LYS A 60 23.55 -17.65 -4.02
C LYS A 60 23.02 -18.57 -2.93
#